data_AF-A0A535QJM3-F1
#
_entry.id   AF-A0A535QJM3-F1
#
_cell.length_a   1.000
_cell.length_b   1.000
_cell.length_c   1.000
_cell.angle_alpha   90.00
_cell.angle_beta   90.00
_cell.angle_gamma   90.00
#
_symmetry.space_group_name_H-M   'P 1'
#
loop_
_entity.id
_entity.type
_entity.pdbx_description
1 polymer ?
#
loop_
_entity_poly.entity_id
_entity_poly.type
_entity_poly.pdbx_seq_one_letter_code
_entity_poly.pdbx_strand_id
1 'polypeptide(L)'
;MTFLQASILFVAAILGGTLNSVAGGGTFITLPALIFTGVLPINANASSTVALWPGSIASVWAYRKEFAKQRRLVTILLSITSLIGGILGAELLVRTSQTTFVKLLPYLLLLATVLFALSGPITTRLHRRTTAKNRQSWLTLVGISSLQLVIAIYGGYF
;
A
#
# COMPACT_ATOMS: atom_id res chain seq x y z
N MET A 1 22.53 -10.45 15.51
CA MET A 1 21.59 -11.36 14.84
C MET A 1 21.98 -12.78 15.18
N THR A 2 21.17 -13.47 15.97
CA THR A 2 21.37 -14.91 16.24
C THR A 2 20.84 -15.74 15.07
N PHE A 3 21.32 -16.99 14.92
CA PHE A 3 20.84 -17.88 13.85
C PHE A 3 19.31 -18.06 13.89
N LEU A 4 18.74 -18.16 15.09
CA LEU A 4 17.29 -18.25 15.31
C LEU A 4 16.54 -17.00 14.81
N GLN A 5 17.06 -15.80 15.07
CA GLN A 5 16.47 -14.56 14.53
C GLN A 5 16.51 -14.54 13.00
N ALA A 6 17.61 -14.98 12.39
CA ALA A 6 17.73 -15.05 10.94
C ALA A 6 16.72 -16.04 10.32
N SER A 7 16.52 -17.21 10.93
CA SER A 7 15.51 -18.19 10.49
C SER A 7 14.09 -17.63 10.60
N ILE A 8 13.75 -16.95 11.70
CA ILE A 8 12.44 -16.30 11.87
C ILE A 8 12.21 -15.24 10.79
N LEU A 9 13.19 -14.36 10.56
CA LEU A 9 13.08 -13.31 9.55
C LEU A 9 12.96 -13.89 8.14
N PHE A 10 13.68 -14.98 7.84
CA PHE A 10 13.59 -15.66 6.55
C PHE A 10 12.18 -16.21 6.29
N VAL A 11 11.60 -16.92 7.27
CA VAL A 11 10.23 -17.45 7.16
C VAL A 11 9.22 -16.30 7.08
N ALA A 12 9.36 -15.27 7.91
CA ALA A 12 8.51 -14.09 7.89
C ALA A 12 8.59 -13.34 6.55
N ALA A 13 9.76 -13.27 5.92
CA ALA A 13 9.94 -12.65 4.61
C ALA A 13 9.23 -13.46 3.51
N ILE A 14 9.30 -14.79 3.54
CA ILE A 14 8.57 -15.65 2.58
C ILE A 14 7.06 -15.52 2.76
N LEU A 15 6.56 -15.64 4.00
CA LEU A 15 5.13 -15.53 4.29
C LEU A 15 4.61 -14.12 4.02
N GLY A 16 5.36 -13.10 4.42
CA GLY A 16 5.04 -11.71 4.14
C GLY A 16 5.02 -11.42 2.64
N GLY A 17 6.03 -11.86 1.89
CA GLY A 17 6.11 -11.67 0.44
C GLY A 17 4.96 -12.36 -0.30
N THR A 18 4.64 -13.61 0.07
CA THR A 18 3.51 -14.35 -0.53
C THR A 18 2.17 -13.68 -0.23
N LEU A 19 1.91 -13.29 1.02
CA LEU A 19 0.70 -12.54 1.37
C LEU A 19 0.63 -11.19 0.68
N ASN A 20 1.76 -10.49 0.52
CA ASN A 20 1.77 -9.23 -0.20
C ASN A 20 1.44 -9.41 -1.68
N SER A 21 1.91 -10.49 -2.29
CA SER A 21 1.62 -10.81 -3.69
C SER A 21 0.14 -11.17 -3.93
N VAL A 22 -0.54 -11.77 -2.94
CA VAL A 22 -1.93 -12.21 -3.07
C VAL A 22 -2.90 -11.10 -2.68
N ALA A 23 -2.64 -10.44 -1.56
CA ALA A 23 -3.61 -9.58 -0.89
C ALA A 23 -2.99 -8.30 -0.32
N GLY A 24 -1.72 -7.95 -0.60
CA GLY A 24 -1.10 -6.71 -0.10
C GLY A 24 -0.93 -6.62 1.42
N GLY A 25 -1.06 -7.75 2.15
CA GLY A 25 -1.00 -7.82 3.61
C GLY A 25 0.34 -8.30 4.18
N GLY A 26 1.43 -8.24 3.42
CA GLY A 26 2.71 -8.81 3.88
C GLY A 26 3.24 -8.15 5.16
N THR A 27 3.02 -6.85 5.30
CA THR A 27 3.46 -6.03 6.43
C THR A 27 2.91 -6.51 7.77
N PHE A 28 1.74 -7.17 7.79
CA PHE A 28 1.17 -7.78 9.01
C PHE A 28 2.09 -8.86 9.61
N ILE A 29 2.92 -9.50 8.79
CA ILE A 29 3.87 -10.54 9.23
C ILE A 29 5.28 -9.96 9.39
N THR A 30 5.75 -9.18 8.41
CA THR A 30 7.16 -8.72 8.40
C THR A 30 7.45 -7.71 9.51
N LEU A 31 6.51 -6.82 9.80
CA LEU A 31 6.73 -5.71 10.74
C LEU A 31 6.85 -6.21 12.20
N PRO A 32 5.95 -7.07 12.72
CA PRO A 32 6.13 -7.68 14.05
C PRO A 32 7.39 -8.54 14.15
N ALA A 33 7.73 -9.29 13.09
CA ALA A 33 8.94 -10.12 13.07
C ALA A 33 10.22 -9.27 13.18
N LEU A 34 10.30 -8.16 12.45
CA LEU A 34 11.43 -7.23 12.53
C LEU A 34 11.52 -6.55 13.90
N ILE A 35 10.39 -6.06 14.45
CA ILE A 35 10.35 -5.47 15.80
C ILE A 35 10.80 -6.49 16.85
N PHE A 36 10.38 -7.76 16.73
CA PHE A 36 10.78 -8.83 17.64
C PHE A 36 12.30 -9.07 17.65
N THR A 37 12.97 -8.83 16.53
CA THR A 37 14.43 -8.90 16.45
C THR A 37 15.17 -7.66 16.96
N GLY A 38 14.44 -6.65 17.46
CA GLY A 38 14.99 -5.43 18.04
C GLY A 38 15.14 -4.27 17.05
N VAL A 39 14.60 -4.39 15.83
CA VAL A 39 14.61 -3.30 14.85
C VAL A 39 13.59 -2.24 15.26
N LEU A 40 13.99 -0.97 15.20
CA LEU A 40 13.09 0.14 15.48
C LEU A 40 11.87 0.11 14.54
N PRO A 41 10.64 0.35 15.03
CA PRO A 41 9.40 0.26 14.26
C PRO A 41 9.41 1.00 12.91
N ILE A 42 9.93 2.23 12.87
CA ILE A 42 10.02 3.01 11.63
C ILE A 42 11.01 2.36 10.64
N ASN A 43 12.14 1.86 11.13
CA ASN A 43 13.14 1.18 10.28
C ASN A 43 12.60 -0.16 9.78
N ALA A 44 11.83 -0.87 10.61
CA ALA A 44 11.17 -2.12 10.25
C ALA A 44 10.12 -1.90 9.14
N ASN A 45 9.32 -0.83 9.27
CA ASN A 45 8.35 -0.44 8.26
C ASN A 45 9.05 -0.06 6.95
N ALA A 46 9.98 0.89 7.02
CA ALA A 46 10.72 1.36 5.84
C ALA A 46 11.44 0.21 5.11
N SER A 47 12.06 -0.71 5.85
CA SER A 47 12.72 -1.89 5.27
C SER A 47 11.73 -2.83 4.59
N SER A 48 10.55 -3.04 5.20
CA SER A 48 9.47 -3.83 4.59
C SER A 48 8.99 -3.18 3.30
N THR A 49 8.77 -1.85 3.29
CA THR A 49 8.34 -1.11 2.09
C THR A 49 9.36 -1.20 0.97
N VAL A 50 10.66 -1.06 1.27
CA VAL A 50 11.74 -1.21 0.27
C VAL A 50 11.77 -2.62 -0.30
N ALA A 51 11.55 -3.64 0.53
CA ALA A 51 11.50 -5.04 0.08
C ALA A 51 10.36 -5.31 -0.92
N LEU A 52 9.32 -4.47 -0.95
CA LEU A 52 8.21 -4.59 -1.90
C LEU A 52 8.50 -4.03 -3.29
N TRP A 53 9.55 -3.19 -3.46
CA TRP A 53 9.85 -2.52 -4.73
C TRP A 53 10.00 -3.46 -5.93
N PRO A 54 10.75 -4.59 -5.83
CA PRO A 54 10.86 -5.53 -6.94
C PRO A 54 9.49 -6.08 -7.35
N GLY A 55 8.61 -6.38 -6.38
CA GLY A 55 7.24 -6.83 -6.61
C GLY A 55 6.38 -5.76 -7.28
N SER A 56 6.54 -4.49 -6.89
CA SER A 56 5.86 -3.36 -7.52
C SER A 56 6.27 -3.18 -8.97
N ILE A 57 7.57 -3.27 -9.27
CA ILE A 57 8.09 -3.20 -10.66
C ILE A 57 7.55 -4.36 -11.49
N ALA A 58 7.59 -5.59 -10.94
CA ALA A 58 7.04 -6.76 -11.59
C ALA A 58 5.53 -6.62 -11.85
N SER A 59 4.79 -6.03 -10.91
CA SER A 59 3.35 -5.77 -11.04
C SER A 59 3.05 -4.77 -12.16
N VAL A 60 3.80 -3.66 -12.23
CA VAL A 60 3.67 -2.69 -13.33
C VAL A 60 3.92 -3.37 -14.68
N TRP A 61 4.93 -4.23 -14.77
CA TRP A 61 5.20 -5.00 -15.98
C TRP A 61 4.07 -5.99 -16.32
N ALA A 62 3.56 -6.73 -15.32
CA ALA A 62 2.49 -7.71 -15.50
C ALA A 62 1.20 -7.03 -15.99
N TYR A 63 0.80 -5.91 -15.37
CA TYR A 63 -0.42 -5.18 -15.68
C TYR A 63 -0.27 -4.14 -16.81
N ARG A 64 0.88 -4.07 -17.50
CA ARG A 64 1.13 -3.09 -18.58
C ARG A 64 0.07 -3.07 -19.68
N LYS A 65 -0.47 -4.23 -20.05
CA LYS A 65 -1.51 -4.37 -21.08
C LYS A 65 -2.86 -3.81 -20.61
N GLU A 66 -3.10 -3.80 -19.31
CA GLU A 66 -4.33 -3.30 -18.71
C GLU A 66 -4.28 -1.78 -18.56
N PHE A 67 -3.12 -1.23 -18.18
CA PHE A 67 -2.88 0.22 -18.24
C PHE A 67 -3.02 0.79 -19.65
N ALA A 68 -2.60 0.04 -20.68
CA ALA A 68 -2.77 0.45 -22.08
C ALA A 68 -4.23 0.57 -22.53
N LYS A 69 -5.18 -0.07 -21.83
CA LYS A 69 -6.62 0.03 -22.12
C LYS A 69 -7.27 1.27 -21.48
N GLN A 70 -6.58 1.95 -20.56
CA GLN A 70 -7.10 3.13 -19.87
C GLN A 70 -6.72 4.42 -20.60
N ARG A 71 -7.46 5.51 -20.32
CA ARG A 71 -7.11 6.83 -20.85
C ARG A 71 -5.76 7.27 -20.28
N ARG A 72 -4.77 7.48 -21.15
CA ARG A 72 -3.41 7.90 -20.80
C ARG A 72 -3.36 9.05 -19.79
N LEU A 73 -4.24 10.05 -19.95
CA LEU A 73 -4.32 11.21 -19.04
C LEU A 73 -4.75 10.82 -17.62
N VAL A 74 -5.69 9.88 -17.47
CA VAL A 74 -6.14 9.39 -16.17
C VAL A 74 -5.02 8.60 -15.49
N THR A 75 -4.34 7.72 -16.24
CA THR A 75 -3.21 6.95 -15.72
C THR A 75 -2.08 7.87 -15.25
N ILE A 76 -1.70 8.86 -16.05
CA ILE A 76 -0.65 9.83 -15.67
C ILE A 76 -1.07 10.62 -14.43
N LEU A 77 -2.31 11.13 -14.40
CA LEU A 77 -2.82 11.90 -13.27
C LEU A 77 -2.75 11.08 -11.98
N LEU A 78 -3.29 9.85 -11.98
CA LEU A 78 -3.27 9.00 -10.80
C LEU A 78 -1.85 8.58 -10.40
N SER A 79 -0.95 8.35 -11.36
CA SER A 79 0.46 8.07 -11.06
C SER A 79 1.15 9.25 -10.38
N ILE A 80 0.95 10.48 -10.87
CA ILE A 80 1.52 11.69 -10.26
C ILE A 80 0.91 11.90 -8.87
N THR A 81 -0.41 11.76 -8.73
CA THR A 81 -1.08 11.87 -7.43
C THR A 81 -0.57 10.84 -6.44
N SER A 82 -0.31 9.60 -6.90
CA SER A 82 0.25 8.54 -6.07
C SER A 82 1.69 8.81 -5.66
N LEU A 83 2.50 9.36 -6.57
CA LEU A 83 3.88 9.76 -6.28
C LEU A 83 3.91 10.87 -5.21
N ILE A 84 3.10 11.92 -5.39
CA ILE A 84 3.00 13.01 -4.44
C ILE A 84 2.51 12.51 -3.08
N GLY A 85 1.43 11.72 -3.07
CA GLY A 85 0.88 11.15 -1.84
C GLY A 85 1.89 10.26 -1.13
N GLY A 86 2.57 9.37 -1.86
CA GLY A 86 3.60 8.49 -1.30
C GLY A 86 4.76 9.25 -0.68
N ILE A 87 5.25 10.31 -1.33
CA ILE A 87 6.30 11.18 -0.77
C ILE A 87 5.81 11.89 0.50
N LEU A 88 4.60 12.44 0.48
CA LEU A 88 4.02 13.09 1.66
C LEU A 88 3.84 12.12 2.83
N GLY A 89 3.41 10.88 2.55
CA GLY A 89 3.28 9.82 3.56
C GLY A 89 4.63 9.41 4.14
N ALA A 90 5.64 9.22 3.30
CA ALA A 90 6.99 8.86 3.72
C ALA A 90 7.65 9.96 4.56
N GLU A 91 7.49 11.22 4.16
CA GLU A 91 7.97 12.39 4.92
C GLU A 91 7.29 12.46 6.31
N LEU A 92 5.97 12.19 6.35
CA LEU A 92 5.23 12.13 7.60
C LEU A 92 5.72 10.98 8.51
N LEU A 93 6.05 9.83 7.93
CA LEU A 93 6.61 8.69 8.67
C LEU A 93 7.96 9.04 9.30
N VAL A 94 8.88 9.62 8.52
CA VAL A 94 10.23 9.98 8.99
C VAL A 94 10.18 11.05 10.10
N ARG A 95 9.19 11.95 10.05
CA ARG A 95 8.95 12.96 11.10
C ARG A 95 8.20 12.43 12.32
N THR A 96 7.60 11.23 12.25
CA THR A 96 6.87 10.64 13.36
C THR A 96 7.84 10.03 14.37
N SER A 97 7.58 10.18 15.67
CA SER A 97 8.37 9.48 16.70
C SER A 97 8.05 7.99 16.74
N GLN A 98 9.04 7.16 17.12
CA GLN A 98 8.86 5.70 17.25
C GLN A 98 7.67 5.34 18.16
N THR A 99 7.51 6.07 19.27
CA THR A 99 6.43 5.86 20.24
C THR A 99 5.05 6.18 19.67
N THR A 100 4.93 7.24 18.87
CA THR A 100 3.68 7.60 18.19
C THR A 100 3.34 6.58 17.12
N PHE A 101 4.32 6.15 16.32
CA PHE A 101 4.10 5.13 15.29
C PHE A 101 3.59 3.80 15.89
N VAL A 102 4.20 3.32 16.99
CA VAL A 102 3.74 2.10 17.67
C VAL A 102 2.31 2.23 18.18
N LYS A 103 1.92 3.40 18.69
CA LYS A 103 0.53 3.66 19.11
C LYS A 103 -0.44 3.70 17.92
N LEU A 104 0.03 4.12 16.75
CA LEU A 104 -0.77 4.18 15.52
C LEU A 104 -0.91 2.82 14.83
N LEU A 105 0.05 1.90 15.00
CA LEU A 105 0.06 0.58 14.35
C LEU A 105 -1.31 -0.14 14.40
N PRO A 106 -1.98 -0.31 15.56
CA PRO A 106 -3.28 -0.99 15.61
C PRO A 106 -4.33 -0.33 14.72
N TYR A 107 -4.35 1.01 14.64
CA TYR A 107 -5.31 1.76 13.84
C TYR A 107 -4.99 1.69 12.34
N LEU A 108 -3.71 1.72 11.96
CA LEU A 108 -3.26 1.54 10.58
C LEU A 108 -3.64 0.13 10.10
N LEU A 109 -3.30 -0.89 10.89
CA LEU A 109 -3.64 -2.28 10.62
C LEU A 109 -5.16 -2.49 10.51
N LEU A 110 -5.94 -1.87 11.40
CA LEU A 110 -7.41 -1.90 11.34
C LEU A 110 -7.92 -1.25 10.04
N LEU A 111 -7.40 -0.07 9.67
CA LEU A 111 -7.79 0.62 8.45
C LEU A 111 -7.46 -0.22 7.21
N ALA A 112 -6.25 -0.78 7.10
CA ALA A 112 -5.89 -1.72 6.04
C ALA A 112 -6.86 -2.89 5.98
N THR A 113 -7.13 -3.54 7.12
CA THR A 113 -8.03 -4.69 7.20
C THR A 113 -9.45 -4.35 6.73
N VAL A 114 -9.98 -3.19 7.14
CA VAL A 114 -11.29 -2.71 6.72
C VAL A 114 -11.32 -2.42 5.22
N LEU A 115 -10.29 -1.75 4.69
CA LEU A 115 -10.18 -1.50 3.25
C LEU A 115 -10.13 -2.81 2.45
N PHE A 116 -9.38 -3.81 2.93
CA PHE A 116 -9.33 -5.13 2.32
C PHE A 116 -10.69 -5.84 2.38
N ALA A 117 -11.34 -5.88 3.54
CA ALA A 117 -12.64 -6.52 3.72
C ALA A 117 -13.72 -5.88 2.83
N LEU A 118 -13.67 -4.55 2.65
CA LEU A 118 -14.64 -3.82 1.85
C LEU A 118 -14.30 -3.77 0.35
N SER A 119 -13.09 -4.14 -0.06
CA SER A 119 -12.63 -4.04 -1.45
C SER A 119 -13.53 -4.80 -2.43
N GLY A 120 -13.89 -6.05 -2.14
CA GLY A 120 -14.77 -6.90 -2.96
C GLY A 120 -16.18 -6.33 -3.16
N PRO A 121 -16.94 -6.02 -2.11
CA PRO A 121 -18.29 -5.47 -2.26
C PRO A 121 -18.30 -4.07 -2.89
N ILE A 122 -17.29 -3.23 -2.63
CA ILE A 122 -17.17 -1.89 -3.24
C ILE A 122 -16.91 -2.01 -4.75
N THR A 123 -15.94 -2.82 -5.16
CA THR A 123 -15.60 -3.00 -6.58
C THR A 123 -16.78 -3.55 -7.38
N THR A 124 -17.54 -4.48 -6.82
CA THR A 124 -18.73 -5.08 -7.44
C THR A 124 -19.87 -4.05 -7.61
N ARG A 125 -20.12 -3.21 -6.59
CA ARG A 125 -21.13 -2.15 -6.64
C ARG A 125 -20.75 -1.03 -7.61
N LEU A 126 -19.45 -0.71 -7.71
CA LEU A 126 -18.96 0.30 -8.66
C LEU A 126 -19.15 -0.15 -10.11
N HIS A 127 -18.79 -1.40 -10.44
CA HIS A 127 -18.94 -1.96 -11.79
C HIS A 127 -20.41 -1.99 -12.26
N ARG A 128 -21.36 -2.19 -11.33
CA ARG A 128 -22.81 -2.12 -11.61
C ARG A 128 -23.32 -0.70 -11.89
N ARG A 129 -22.64 0.34 -11.40
CA ARG A 129 -23.05 1.75 -11.59
C ARG A 129 -22.39 2.41 -12.80
N THR A 130 -21.20 1.97 -13.20
CA THR A 130 -20.46 2.54 -14.34
C THR A 130 -20.97 2.11 -15.71
N THR A 131 -21.85 1.12 -15.79
CA THR A 131 -22.53 0.72 -17.03
C THR A 131 -23.56 1.76 -17.53
N ALA A 132 -23.90 2.79 -16.73
CA ALA A 132 -25.00 3.70 -17.03
C ALA A 132 -24.63 5.17 -17.38
N LYS A 133 -23.35 5.60 -17.39
CA LYS A 133 -23.04 7.00 -17.77
C LYS A 133 -21.60 7.20 -18.27
N ASN A 134 -21.42 7.26 -19.59
CA ASN A 134 -20.16 7.56 -20.28
C ASN A 134 -19.83 9.08 -20.33
N ARG A 135 -20.02 9.80 -19.22
CA ARG A 135 -19.48 11.16 -19.07
C ARG A 135 -18.59 11.18 -17.83
N GLN A 136 -17.29 10.94 -18.04
CA GLN A 136 -16.25 11.29 -17.08
C GLN A 136 -16.27 12.81 -16.90
N SER A 137 -17.10 13.28 -15.96
CA SER A 137 -17.15 14.67 -15.56
C SER A 137 -15.84 15.01 -14.84
N TRP A 138 -15.35 16.23 -15.02
CA TRP A 138 -14.18 16.77 -14.30
C TRP A 138 -14.29 16.53 -12.78
N LEU A 139 -15.50 16.64 -12.24
CA LEU A 139 -15.82 16.36 -10.83
C LEU A 139 -15.50 14.92 -10.41
N THR A 140 -15.74 13.94 -11.28
CA THR A 140 -15.43 12.54 -11.01
C THR A 140 -13.93 12.29 -10.99
N LEU A 141 -13.18 12.95 -11.90
CA LEU A 141 -11.72 12.85 -11.92
C LEU A 141 -11.11 13.47 -10.67
N VAL A 142 -11.57 14.66 -10.27
CA VAL A 142 -11.13 15.30 -9.02
C VAL A 142 -11.42 14.38 -7.83
N GLY A 143 -12.63 13.81 -7.74
CA GLY A 143 -12.99 12.90 -6.65
C GLY A 143 -12.11 11.65 -6.57
N ILE A 144 -11.83 11.00 -7.71
CA ILE A 144 -10.96 9.81 -7.76
C ILE A 144 -9.52 10.19 -7.41
N SER A 145 -9.00 11.31 -7.92
CA SER A 145 -7.66 11.78 -7.59
C SER A 145 -7.51 12.14 -6.12
N SER A 146 -8.49 12.83 -5.53
CA SER A 146 -8.46 13.15 -4.09
C SER A 146 -8.46 11.88 -3.24
N LEU A 147 -9.28 10.88 -3.57
CA LEU A 147 -9.28 9.60 -2.87
C LEU A 147 -7.95 8.87 -3.04
N GLN A 148 -7.41 8.84 -4.27
CA GLN A 148 -6.10 8.24 -4.55
C GLN A 148 -4.98 8.91 -3.76
N LEU A 149 -5.04 10.24 -3.59
CA LEU A 149 -4.06 10.98 -2.80
C LEU A 149 -4.08 10.51 -1.34
N VAL A 150 -5.26 10.38 -0.73
CA VAL A 150 -5.40 9.90 0.65
C VAL A 150 -4.87 8.47 0.79
N ILE A 151 -5.22 7.58 -0.16
CA ILE A 151 -4.72 6.20 -0.18
C ILE A 151 -3.20 6.18 -0.32
N ALA A 152 -2.63 7.03 -1.18
CA ALA A 152 -1.19 7.10 -1.41
C ALA A 152 -0.43 7.71 -0.22
N ILE A 153 -0.99 8.68 0.49
CA ILE A 153 -0.43 9.20 1.74
C ILE A 153 -0.40 8.09 2.79
N TYR A 154 -1.51 7.36 2.93
CA TYR A 154 -1.58 6.22 3.83
C TYR A 154 -0.53 5.15 3.47
N GLY A 155 -0.46 4.73 2.21
CA GLY A 155 0.49 3.71 1.74
C GLY A 155 1.96 4.17 1.74
N GLY A 156 2.22 5.48 1.65
CA GLY A 156 3.56 6.04 1.83
C GLY A 156 3.99 6.09 3.30
N TYR A 157 3.02 6.26 4.20
CA TYR A 157 3.23 6.25 5.64
C TYR A 157 3.36 4.83 6.21
N PHE A 158 2.60 3.87 5.69
CA PHE A 158 2.47 2.50 6.16
C PHE A 158 2.38 1.51 5.00
#